data_AF-A0A7K8GM34-F1
#
_entry.id   AF-A0A7K8GM34-F1
#
_cell.length_a   1.000
_cell.length_b   1.000
_cell.length_c   1.000
_cell.angle_alpha   90.00
_cell.angle_beta   90.00
_cell.angle_gamma   90.00
#
_symmetry.space_group_name_H-M   'P 1'
#
loop_
_entity.id
_entity.type
_entity.pdbx_description
1 polymer ?
#
loop_
_entity_poly.entity_id
_entity_poly.type
_entity_poly.pdbx_seq_one_letter_code
_entity_poly.pdbx_strand_id
1 'polypeptide(L)'
;MAPRAHMSSGRLSQGLLLLWVLLGTGLCHTDTVTTSFAQNAGKSPPMAMSNGTAQPMQGNYTNITQECWDYFVDLMRNVKTSELCEWKVISRPYSVLQACLEHWAEHLNYSYPNALAEQYIFQSHRLYFHNCTLEHPVYFDPPEDVLLAMIIAPICLIPFLVTLVIWRSKDGKAQ
;
A
#
# COMPACT_ATOMS: atom_id res chain seq x y z
N MET A 1 71.52 21.39 -7.84
CA MET A 1 70.42 21.12 -8.80
C MET A 1 69.60 19.95 -8.28
N ALA A 2 68.27 20.11 -8.20
CA ALA A 2 67.31 19.06 -7.87
C ALA A 2 67.10 18.09 -9.05
N PRO A 3 66.43 16.96 -8.80
CA PRO A 3 65.10 16.82 -9.40
C PRO A 3 64.02 16.42 -8.39
N ARG A 4 62.85 17.03 -8.55
CA ARG A 4 61.57 16.61 -7.95
C ARG A 4 61.13 15.28 -8.57
N ALA A 5 60.64 14.36 -7.74
CA ALA A 5 59.78 13.27 -8.18
C ALA A 5 58.37 13.49 -7.61
N HIS A 6 57.38 13.36 -8.49
CA HIS A 6 56.00 13.78 -8.37
C HIS A 6 55.09 12.54 -8.48
N MET A 7 54.18 12.43 -7.50
CA MET A 7 52.86 11.78 -7.47
C MET A 7 52.66 10.34 -8.00
N SER A 8 52.00 9.54 -7.14
CA SER A 8 50.83 8.76 -7.57
C SER A 8 49.86 8.58 -6.41
N SER A 9 49.01 9.60 -6.20
CA SER A 9 47.85 9.57 -5.31
C SER A 9 46.64 9.96 -6.16
N GLY A 10 46.06 9.00 -6.87
CA GLY A 10 45.03 9.31 -7.87
C GLY A 10 44.16 8.15 -8.35
N ARG A 11 44.06 7.05 -7.60
CA ARG A 11 43.15 5.93 -7.98
C ARG A 11 42.10 5.56 -6.93
N LEU A 12 42.31 5.87 -5.65
CA LEU A 12 41.33 5.59 -4.59
C LEU A 12 40.21 6.65 -4.51
N SER A 13 40.49 7.91 -4.90
CA SER A 13 39.49 8.99 -4.86
C SER A 13 38.44 8.86 -5.96
N GLN A 14 38.79 8.33 -7.13
CA GLN A 14 37.90 8.26 -8.27
C GLN A 14 36.77 7.23 -8.09
N GLY A 15 37.05 6.11 -7.42
CA GLY A 15 36.02 5.12 -7.08
C GLY A 15 35.03 5.61 -6.02
N LEU A 16 35.51 6.39 -5.04
CA LEU A 16 34.67 6.98 -4.00
C LEU A 16 33.78 8.11 -4.55
N LEU A 17 34.31 8.90 -5.50
CA LEU A 17 33.55 9.95 -6.20
C LEU A 17 32.45 9.37 -7.09
N LEU A 18 32.69 8.26 -7.79
CA LEU A 18 31.68 7.58 -8.60
C LEU A 18 30.54 7.00 -7.75
N LEU A 19 30.86 6.49 -6.55
CA LEU A 19 29.86 5.98 -5.61
C LEU A 19 28.97 7.10 -5.05
N TRP A 20 29.54 8.28 -4.79
CA TRP A 20 28.77 9.49 -4.41
C TRP A 20 27.86 9.99 -5.53
N VAL A 21 28.31 9.93 -6.79
CA VAL A 21 27.48 10.31 -7.95
C VAL A 21 26.33 9.33 -8.17
N LEU A 22 26.53 8.04 -7.92
CA LEU A 22 25.48 7.01 -8.05
C LEU A 22 24.46 7.03 -6.89
N LEU A 23 24.86 7.44 -5.68
CA LEU A 23 23.93 7.65 -4.56
C LEU A 23 23.27 9.05 -4.58
N GLY A 24 23.86 10.03 -5.26
CA GLY A 24 23.42 11.44 -5.23
C GLY A 24 22.29 11.82 -6.17
N THR A 25 21.84 10.93 -7.07
CA THR A 25 20.76 11.23 -8.05
C THR A 25 19.37 10.74 -7.63
N GLY A 26 19.19 10.30 -6.37
CA GLY A 26 17.93 9.71 -5.88
C GLY A 26 17.08 10.56 -4.93
N LEU A 27 17.34 11.85 -4.75
CA LEU A 27 16.54 12.73 -3.87
C LEU A 27 15.89 13.85 -4.67
N CYS A 28 14.63 13.63 -5.09
CA CYS A 28 13.77 14.70 -5.56
C CYS A 28 13.41 15.60 -4.37
N HIS A 29 13.84 16.86 -4.45
CA HIS A 29 13.23 17.99 -3.77
C HIS A 29 11.98 18.40 -4.57
N THR A 30 10.84 18.56 -3.90
CA THR A 30 9.81 19.51 -4.34
C THR A 30 9.45 20.39 -3.17
N ASP A 31 9.60 21.69 -3.41
CA ASP A 31 9.62 22.77 -2.44
C ASP A 31 8.30 22.98 -1.71
N THR A 32 8.41 23.30 -0.42
CA THR A 32 7.40 24.01 0.36
C THR A 32 7.18 25.41 -0.20
N VAL A 33 5.96 25.72 -0.65
CA VAL A 33 5.46 27.10 -0.77
C VAL A 33 4.13 27.22 -0.04
N THR A 34 4.21 27.93 1.09
CA THR A 34 3.14 28.51 1.88
C THR A 34 2.08 29.17 1.00
N THR A 35 0.83 28.71 1.06
CA THR A 35 -0.30 29.43 0.46
C THR A 35 -1.08 30.15 1.56
N SER A 36 -0.99 31.48 1.53
CA SER A 36 -1.71 32.41 2.38
C SER A 36 -3.20 32.46 2.02
N PHE A 37 -4.03 32.63 3.04
CA PHE A 37 -5.41 33.10 2.93
C PHE A 37 -5.44 34.55 2.45
N ALA A 38 -6.18 34.86 1.37
CA ALA A 38 -6.88 36.14 1.19
C ALA A 38 -7.89 36.05 0.03
N GLN A 39 -9.04 36.66 0.26
CA GLN A 39 -10.25 36.69 -0.58
C GLN A 39 -10.07 37.50 -1.86
N ASN A 40 -10.77 37.14 -2.94
CA ASN A 40 -11.30 38.15 -3.85
C ASN A 40 -12.56 37.67 -4.60
N ALA A 41 -13.59 38.50 -4.51
CA ALA A 41 -14.87 38.34 -5.18
C ALA A 41 -14.74 38.65 -6.68
N GLY A 42 -15.27 37.76 -7.52
CA GLY A 42 -15.35 37.96 -8.97
C GLY A 42 -16.62 37.30 -9.52
N LYS A 43 -17.60 38.14 -9.83
CA LYS A 43 -18.91 37.81 -10.42
C LYS A 43 -18.75 37.00 -11.72
N SER A 44 -19.51 35.90 -11.87
CA SER A 44 -19.72 35.20 -13.14
C SER A 44 -21.21 34.80 -13.32
N PRO A 45 -21.69 34.57 -14.57
CA PRO A 45 -23.09 34.71 -14.99
C PRO A 45 -23.98 33.49 -14.64
N PRO A 46 -25.31 33.53 -14.88
CA PRO A 46 -26.24 32.60 -14.26
C PRO A 46 -26.09 31.18 -14.83
N MET A 47 -26.04 30.20 -13.93
CA MET A 47 -26.19 28.79 -14.24
C MET A 47 -27.51 28.58 -14.99
N ALA A 48 -27.43 27.96 -16.16
CA ALA A 48 -28.59 27.45 -16.87
C ALA A 48 -29.36 26.49 -15.95
N MET A 49 -30.68 26.68 -15.87
CA MET A 49 -31.58 25.71 -15.25
C MET A 49 -31.43 24.38 -15.96
N SER A 50 -30.89 23.37 -15.26
CA SER A 50 -31.11 21.99 -15.66
C SER A 50 -32.56 21.65 -15.35
N ASN A 51 -33.42 21.81 -16.35
CA ASN A 51 -34.74 21.20 -16.34
C ASN A 51 -34.56 19.73 -16.74
N GLY A 52 -34.10 18.93 -15.79
CA GLY A 52 -34.09 17.48 -15.88
C GLY A 52 -34.85 16.95 -14.68
N THR A 53 -36.12 16.61 -14.86
CA THR A 53 -36.86 15.79 -13.91
C THR A 53 -36.25 14.39 -13.92
N ALA A 54 -35.16 14.19 -13.20
CA ALA A 54 -34.54 12.90 -12.98
C ALA A 54 -34.76 12.52 -11.51
N GLN A 55 -35.82 11.77 -11.21
CA GLN A 55 -35.87 10.87 -10.05
C GLN A 55 -36.95 9.79 -10.26
N PRO A 56 -36.77 8.53 -9.80
CA PRO A 56 -35.72 8.06 -8.88
C PRO A 56 -34.92 6.84 -9.39
N MET A 57 -33.67 7.02 -9.83
CA MET A 57 -32.74 5.88 -9.97
C MET A 57 -32.40 5.22 -8.63
N GLN A 58 -32.68 5.91 -7.51
CA GLN A 58 -32.46 5.43 -6.14
C GLN A 58 -33.29 4.18 -5.78
N GLY A 59 -34.51 4.05 -6.32
CA GLY A 59 -35.37 2.89 -6.07
C GLY A 59 -34.89 1.61 -6.76
N ASN A 60 -34.18 1.75 -7.89
CA ASN A 60 -33.64 0.61 -8.63
C ASN A 60 -32.38 0.07 -7.95
N TYR A 61 -31.47 0.95 -7.53
CA TYR A 61 -30.19 0.53 -6.91
C TYR A 61 -30.39 -0.22 -5.59
N THR A 62 -31.31 0.25 -4.75
CA THR A 62 -31.61 -0.41 -3.46
C THR A 62 -32.23 -1.79 -3.63
N ASN A 63 -33.14 -1.97 -4.59
CA ASN A 63 -33.74 -3.28 -4.87
C ASN A 63 -32.71 -4.27 -5.42
N ILE A 64 -31.90 -3.83 -6.39
CA ILE A 64 -30.84 -4.65 -6.97
C ILE A 64 -29.79 -5.07 -5.94
N THR A 65 -29.35 -4.14 -5.09
CA THR A 65 -28.36 -4.46 -4.04
C THR A 65 -28.97 -5.34 -2.94
N GLN A 66 -30.29 -5.29 -2.74
CA GLN A 66 -31.00 -6.26 -1.90
C GLN A 66 -30.94 -7.67 -2.50
N GLU A 67 -31.08 -7.83 -3.82
CA GLU A 67 -30.90 -9.15 -4.47
C GLU A 67 -29.47 -9.69 -4.29
N CYS A 68 -28.45 -8.82 -4.39
CA CYS A 68 -27.06 -9.20 -4.08
C CYS A 68 -26.92 -9.72 -2.64
N TRP A 69 -27.58 -9.06 -1.68
CA TRP A 69 -27.58 -9.44 -0.28
C TRP A 69 -28.29 -10.78 -0.05
N ASP A 70 -29.47 -10.97 -0.64
CA ASP A 70 -30.25 -12.20 -0.50
C ASP A 70 -29.49 -13.40 -1.07
N TYR A 71 -28.79 -13.22 -2.19
CA TYR A 71 -27.91 -14.24 -2.75
C TYR A 71 -26.72 -14.56 -1.83
N PHE A 72 -26.10 -13.54 -1.23
CA PHE A 72 -25.06 -13.75 -0.22
C PHE A 72 -25.58 -14.56 0.98
N VAL A 73 -26.78 -14.24 1.48
CA VAL A 73 -27.41 -14.98 2.59
C VAL A 73 -27.67 -16.44 2.20
N ASP A 74 -28.09 -16.71 0.96
CA ASP A 74 -28.29 -18.08 0.47
C ASP A 74 -26.97 -18.87 0.42
N LEU A 75 -25.89 -18.25 -0.05
CA LEU A 75 -24.56 -18.87 -0.03
C LEU A 75 -24.09 -19.16 1.41
N MET A 76 -24.34 -18.24 2.33
CA MET A 76 -23.97 -18.39 3.74
C MET A 76 -24.79 -19.45 4.48
N ARG A 77 -26.00 -19.81 3.99
CA ARG A 77 -26.87 -20.84 4.60
C ARG A 77 -26.18 -22.21 4.72
N ASN A 78 -25.30 -22.52 3.77
CA ASN A 78 -24.60 -23.81 3.73
C ASN A 78 -23.30 -23.83 4.53
N VAL A 79 -22.91 -22.69 5.14
CA VAL A 79 -21.69 -22.58 5.94
C VAL A 79 -21.99 -22.93 7.39
N LYS A 80 -21.22 -23.86 7.97
CA LYS A 80 -21.38 -24.24 9.38
C LYS A 80 -20.85 -23.13 10.29
N THR A 81 -21.45 -22.98 11.47
CA THR A 81 -20.99 -22.00 12.47
C THR A 81 -19.52 -22.15 12.84
N SER A 82 -18.99 -23.37 12.89
CA SER A 82 -17.58 -23.65 13.16
C SER A 82 -16.63 -23.22 12.05
N GLU A 83 -17.14 -22.96 10.85
CA GLU A 83 -16.36 -22.61 9.64
C GLU A 83 -16.52 -21.13 9.27
N LEU A 84 -17.36 -20.36 9.97
CA LEU A 84 -17.64 -18.95 9.68
C LEU A 84 -16.40 -18.06 9.79
N CYS A 85 -15.44 -18.42 10.65
CA CYS A 85 -14.22 -17.65 10.85
C CYS A 85 -13.06 -18.11 9.94
N GLU A 86 -13.28 -19.12 9.10
CA GLU A 86 -12.29 -19.61 8.16
C GLU A 86 -12.36 -18.81 6.85
N TRP A 87 -11.37 -17.94 6.61
CA TRP A 87 -11.31 -17.11 5.40
C TRP A 87 -11.40 -17.94 4.11
N LYS A 88 -10.81 -19.15 4.11
CA LYS A 88 -10.88 -20.06 2.95
C LYS A 88 -12.30 -20.48 2.60
N VAL A 89 -13.19 -20.56 3.58
CA VAL A 89 -14.60 -20.94 3.40
C VAL A 89 -15.44 -19.73 2.99
N ILE A 90 -15.27 -18.61 3.68
CA ILE A 90 -16.12 -17.42 3.51
C ILE A 90 -15.64 -16.44 2.42
N SER A 91 -14.42 -16.59 1.91
CA SER A 91 -13.88 -15.71 0.86
C SER A 91 -14.76 -15.70 -0.40
N ARG A 92 -15.28 -16.85 -0.83
CA ARG A 92 -16.11 -16.93 -2.04
C ARG A 92 -17.44 -16.19 -1.91
N PRO A 93 -18.31 -16.47 -0.91
CA PRO A 93 -19.56 -15.72 -0.76
C PRO A 93 -19.31 -14.22 -0.56
N TYR A 94 -18.26 -13.85 0.17
CA TYR A 94 -17.91 -12.45 0.39
C TYR A 94 -17.48 -11.74 -0.90
N SER A 95 -16.60 -12.36 -1.70
CA SER A 95 -16.20 -11.80 -3.01
C SER A 95 -17.37 -11.68 -3.97
N VAL A 96 -18.31 -12.63 -3.94
CA VAL A 96 -19.53 -12.57 -4.76
C VAL A 96 -20.40 -11.38 -4.37
N LEU A 97 -20.62 -11.15 -3.07
CA LEU A 97 -21.35 -9.97 -2.58
C LEU A 97 -20.66 -8.68 -3.04
N GLN A 98 -19.34 -8.58 -2.83
CA GLN A 98 -18.57 -7.40 -3.19
C GLN A 98 -18.64 -7.11 -4.69
N ALA A 99 -18.42 -8.12 -5.54
CA ALA A 99 -18.48 -7.98 -6.98
C ALA A 99 -19.89 -7.61 -7.49
N CYS A 100 -20.94 -8.16 -6.88
CA CYS A 100 -22.32 -7.81 -7.23
C CYS A 100 -22.61 -6.33 -6.92
N LEU A 101 -22.22 -5.86 -5.73
CA LEU A 101 -22.39 -4.47 -5.32
C LEU A 101 -21.60 -3.49 -6.20
N GLU A 102 -20.35 -3.85 -6.53
CA GLU A 102 -19.48 -3.06 -7.41
C GLU A 102 -20.02 -3.00 -8.85
N HIS A 103 -20.41 -4.15 -9.41
CA HIS A 103 -20.97 -4.23 -10.76
C HIS A 103 -22.20 -3.36 -10.93
N TRP A 104 -23.15 -3.42 -9.99
CA TRP A 104 -24.37 -2.62 -10.09
C TRP A 104 -24.16 -1.15 -9.75
N ALA A 105 -23.17 -0.83 -8.91
CA ALA A 105 -22.76 0.55 -8.71
C ALA A 105 -22.24 1.12 -10.03
N GLU A 106 -21.32 0.44 -10.71
CA GLU A 106 -20.79 0.85 -12.02
C GLU A 106 -21.91 0.94 -13.08
N HIS A 107 -22.75 -0.09 -13.19
CA HIS A 107 -23.82 -0.15 -14.20
C HIS A 107 -24.85 0.97 -14.06
N LEU A 108 -25.11 1.41 -12.83
CA LEU A 108 -26.06 2.49 -12.54
C LEU A 108 -25.38 3.84 -12.28
N ASN A 109 -24.07 3.95 -12.58
CA ASN A 109 -23.28 5.18 -12.44
C ASN A 109 -23.18 5.72 -11.00
N TYR A 110 -23.22 4.83 -10.00
CA TYR A 110 -22.90 5.13 -8.61
C TYR A 110 -21.40 4.91 -8.34
N SER A 111 -20.82 5.72 -7.47
CA SER A 111 -19.45 5.48 -6.99
C SER A 111 -19.38 4.21 -6.13
N TYR A 112 -18.26 3.51 -6.22
CA TYR A 112 -17.91 2.40 -5.32
C TYR A 112 -16.54 2.66 -4.69
N PRO A 113 -16.35 2.45 -3.38
CA PRO A 113 -17.38 2.08 -2.40
C PRO A 113 -18.39 3.21 -2.13
N ASN A 114 -19.55 2.86 -1.58
CA ASN A 114 -20.59 3.80 -1.15
C ASN A 114 -21.26 3.34 0.15
N ALA A 115 -22.07 4.21 0.77
CA ALA A 115 -22.69 3.98 2.07
C ALA A 115 -23.60 2.73 2.11
N LEU A 116 -24.26 2.40 1.00
CA LEU A 116 -25.13 1.23 0.94
C LEU A 116 -24.31 -0.06 0.89
N ALA A 117 -23.25 -0.09 0.07
CA ALA A 117 -22.31 -1.21 0.05
C ALA A 117 -21.66 -1.42 1.42
N GLU A 118 -21.22 -0.34 2.07
CA GLU A 118 -20.65 -0.38 3.43
C GLU A 118 -21.63 -0.94 4.46
N GLN A 119 -22.92 -0.58 4.37
CA GLN A 119 -23.96 -1.12 5.24
C GLN A 119 -24.08 -2.65 5.11
N TYR A 120 -24.12 -3.18 3.89
CA TYR A 120 -24.19 -4.64 3.67
C TYR A 120 -22.94 -5.35 4.20
N ILE A 121 -21.77 -4.75 3.99
CA ILE A 121 -20.52 -5.28 4.52
C ILE A 121 -20.56 -5.33 6.06
N PHE A 122 -20.91 -4.23 6.74
CA PHE A 122 -21.04 -4.26 8.21
C PHE A 122 -22.11 -5.20 8.71
N GLN A 123 -23.23 -5.31 8.00
CA GLN A 123 -24.28 -6.26 8.34
C GLN A 123 -23.77 -7.70 8.27
N SER A 124 -22.96 -8.05 7.27
CA SER A 124 -22.32 -9.37 7.19
C SER A 124 -21.43 -9.64 8.42
N HIS A 125 -20.61 -8.67 8.82
CA HIS A 125 -19.75 -8.79 10.00
C HIS A 125 -20.54 -8.98 11.28
N ARG A 126 -21.63 -8.24 11.47
CA ARG A 126 -22.49 -8.37 12.66
C ARG A 126 -23.24 -9.70 12.69
N LEU A 127 -23.79 -10.15 11.56
CA LEU A 127 -24.61 -11.36 11.52
C LEU A 127 -23.76 -12.63 11.59
N TYR A 128 -22.68 -12.71 10.83
CA TYR A 128 -21.94 -13.95 10.65
C TYR A 128 -20.61 -13.98 11.41
N PHE A 129 -19.95 -12.83 11.61
CA PHE A 129 -18.55 -12.78 12.05
C PHE A 129 -18.33 -12.14 13.43
N HIS A 130 -19.39 -11.85 14.18
CA HIS A 130 -19.30 -11.11 15.45
C HIS A 130 -18.51 -11.83 16.56
N ASN A 131 -18.39 -13.15 16.49
CA ASN A 131 -17.62 -13.97 17.42
C ASN A 131 -16.27 -14.44 16.84
N CYS A 132 -15.88 -13.96 15.65
CA CYS A 132 -14.61 -14.33 15.07
C CYS A 132 -13.49 -13.50 15.68
N THR A 133 -12.54 -14.17 16.33
CA THR A 133 -11.27 -13.58 16.76
C THR A 133 -10.25 -13.74 15.64
N LEU A 134 -9.51 -12.67 15.35
CA LEU A 134 -8.32 -12.77 14.51
C LEU A 134 -7.23 -13.55 15.27
N GLU A 135 -7.18 -14.87 15.08
CA GLU A 135 -6.13 -15.72 15.67
C GLU A 135 -4.80 -15.63 14.93
N HIS A 136 -4.79 -15.05 13.72
CA HIS A 136 -3.56 -14.88 12.98
C HIS A 136 -2.87 -13.60 13.43
N PRO A 137 -1.56 -13.63 13.76
CA PRO A 137 -0.79 -12.41 13.80
C PRO A 137 -0.93 -11.83 12.39
N VAL A 138 -1.55 -10.66 12.29
CA VAL A 138 -1.31 -9.76 11.18
C VAL A 138 0.20 -9.81 10.98
N TYR A 139 0.65 -10.03 9.75
CA TYR A 139 2.06 -9.99 9.39
C TYR A 139 2.52 -8.55 9.62
N PHE A 140 2.66 -8.19 10.88
CA PHE A 140 3.15 -6.90 11.32
C PHE A 140 4.61 -6.90 10.94
N ASP A 141 5.06 -5.77 10.42
CA ASP A 141 6.47 -5.52 10.35
C ASP A 141 7.08 -5.79 11.73
N PRO A 142 8.25 -6.46 11.79
CA PRO A 142 8.93 -6.66 13.05
C PRO A 142 9.13 -5.31 13.74
N PRO A 143 9.15 -5.25 15.09
CA PRO A 143 9.37 -4.01 15.82
C PRO A 143 10.56 -3.25 15.23
N GLU A 144 10.47 -1.92 15.18
CA GLU A 144 11.44 -1.06 14.47
C GLU A 144 12.90 -1.38 14.84
N ASP A 145 13.15 -1.68 16.12
CA ASP A 145 14.48 -2.06 16.62
C ASP A 145 15.02 -3.37 16.01
N VAL A 146 14.14 -4.37 15.83
CA VAL A 146 14.49 -5.66 15.23
C VAL A 146 14.71 -5.50 13.74
N LEU A 147 13.84 -4.74 13.06
CA LEU A 147 13.99 -4.41 11.65
C LEU A 147 15.33 -3.70 11.40
N LEU A 148 15.65 -2.71 12.22
CA LEU A 148 16.90 -1.97 12.13
C LEU A 148 18.11 -2.88 12.36
N ALA A 149 18.05 -3.77 13.35
CA ALA A 149 19.12 -4.74 13.61
C ALA A 149 19.33 -5.68 12.40
N MET A 150 18.26 -6.15 11.75
CA MET A 150 18.35 -6.98 10.54
C MET A 150 18.92 -6.23 9.33
N ILE A 151 18.79 -4.90 9.28
CA ILE A 151 19.39 -4.06 8.23
C ILE A 151 20.87 -3.79 8.54
N ILE A 152 21.21 -3.43 9.78
CA ILE A 152 22.58 -3.08 10.17
C ILE A 152 23.49 -4.32 10.14
N ALA A 153 23.00 -5.49 10.56
CA ALA A 153 23.78 -6.72 10.60
C ALA A 153 24.48 -7.06 9.26
N PRO A 154 23.80 -7.18 8.11
CA PRO A 154 24.46 -7.46 6.83
C PRO A 154 25.38 -6.31 6.39
N ILE A 155 25.00 -5.06 6.65
CA ILE A 155 25.83 -3.88 6.30
C ILE A 155 27.18 -3.92 7.02
N CYS A 156 27.22 -4.38 8.27
CA CYS A 156 28.47 -4.49 9.04
C CYS A 156 29.22 -5.81 8.79
N LEU A 157 28.50 -6.94 8.68
CA LEU A 157 29.11 -8.27 8.56
C LEU A 157 29.77 -8.49 7.20
N ILE A 158 29.17 -8.02 6.10
CA ILE A 158 29.71 -8.21 4.75
C ILE A 158 31.11 -7.56 4.60
N PRO A 159 31.33 -6.26 4.87
CA PRO A 159 32.66 -5.66 4.75
C PRO A 159 33.67 -6.27 5.74
N PHE A 160 33.22 -6.65 6.94
CA PHE A 160 34.06 -7.36 7.90
C PHE A 160 34.58 -8.70 7.35
N LEU A 161 33.69 -9.54 6.81
CA LEU A 161 34.09 -10.81 6.20
C LEU A 161 34.97 -10.60 4.96
N VAL A 162 34.67 -9.63 4.10
CA VAL A 162 35.48 -9.30 2.91
C VAL A 162 36.90 -8.90 3.32
N THR A 163 37.05 -8.01 4.30
CA THR A 163 38.36 -7.59 4.80
C THR A 163 39.15 -8.75 5.40
N LEU A 164 38.50 -9.64 6.16
CA LEU A 164 39.13 -10.85 6.69
C LEU A 164 39.63 -11.79 5.59
N VAL A 165 38.84 -12.01 4.53
CA VAL A 165 39.22 -12.85 3.38
C VAL A 165 40.42 -12.25 2.64
N ILE A 166 40.41 -10.93 2.40
CA ILE A 166 41.52 -10.23 1.76
C ILE A 166 42.79 -10.35 2.62
N TRP A 167 42.67 -10.15 3.93
CA TRP A 167 43.81 -10.26 4.84
C TRP A 167 44.41 -11.67 4.81
N ARG A 168 43.59 -12.71 4.98
CA ARG A 168 44.04 -14.12 4.94
C ARG A 168 44.63 -14.51 3.58
N SER A 169 44.07 -14.01 2.47
CA SER A 169 44.61 -14.28 1.14
C SER A 169 45.96 -13.58 0.87
N LYS A 170 46.27 -12.49 1.59
CA LYS A 170 47.58 -11.82 1.51
C LYS A 170 48.64 -12.60 2.30
N ASP A 171 48.29 -13.10 3.48
CA ASP A 171 49.21 -13.88 4.32
C ASP A 171 49.52 -15.27 3.72
N GLY A 172 48.61 -15.84 2.93
CA GLY A 172 48.83 -17.09 2.18
C GLY A 172 49.73 -16.96 0.94
N LYS A 173 50.17 -15.76 0.56
CA LYS A 173 51.14 -15.54 -0.55
C LYS A 173 52.56 -15.26 -0.08
N ALA A 174 52.81 -15.35 1.22
CA ALA A 174 54.14 -15.21 1.81
C ALA A 174 54.88 -16.55 2.01
N GLN A 175 54.44 -17.62 1.36
CA GLN A 175 55.09 -18.93 1.38
C GLN A 175 55.39 -19.42 -0.04
#